data_AF-A0A946KAU1-F1
#
_entry.id   AF-A0A946KAU1-F1
#
_cell.length_a   1.000
_cell.length_b   1.000
_cell.length_c   1.000
_cell.angle_alpha   90.00
_cell.angle_beta   90.00
_cell.angle_gamma   90.00
#
_symmetry.space_group_name_H-M   'P 1'
#
loop_
_entity.id
_entity.type
_entity.pdbx_description
1 polymer ?
#
loop_
_entity_poly.entity_id
_entity_poly.type
_entity_poly.pdbx_seq_one_letter_code
_entity_poly.pdbx_strand_id
1 'polypeptide(L)'
;PLGMHGRIFLGPRSGQERRYAFSARDRIDETVNRIRSVRGARYHYIRNYFSDRHFASLNRYKEKCFPIKPLMREMYERGELTGPPRDLMNPRVSEEQLFDTEEDPHEIHNLVDSDKQEHYQALIGMRSALDTWIVETNDQGEFPEPEEVVKPFEKEMHDWFGTPSWHPYAPEKSP
;
A
#
# COMPACT_ATOMS: atom_id res chain seq x y z
N PRO A 1 23.14 -14.96 7.37
CA PRO A 1 23.94 -13.85 7.93
C PRO A 1 23.17 -13.16 9.05
N LEU A 2 23.88 -12.66 10.06
CA LEU A 2 23.29 -11.85 11.12
C LEU A 2 22.55 -10.66 10.48
N GLY A 3 21.32 -10.39 10.92
CA GLY A 3 20.49 -9.29 10.41
C GLY A 3 19.67 -9.58 9.13
N MET A 4 19.84 -10.74 8.48
CA MET A 4 18.92 -11.13 7.40
C MET A 4 17.71 -11.87 7.97
N HIS A 5 16.50 -11.34 7.73
CA HIS A 5 15.25 -11.97 8.17
C HIS A 5 14.82 -13.16 7.29
N GLY A 6 15.52 -13.41 6.17
CA GLY A 6 15.30 -14.54 5.25
C GLY A 6 15.57 -15.91 5.88
N ARG A 7 14.91 -16.96 5.37
CA ARG A 7 15.06 -18.36 5.80
C ARG A 7 15.31 -19.20 4.56
N ILE A 8 16.15 -20.21 4.68
CA ILE A 8 16.37 -21.19 3.62
C ILE A 8 15.07 -21.97 3.45
N PHE A 9 14.48 -21.93 2.26
CA PHE A 9 13.22 -22.58 1.95
C PHE A 9 13.35 -23.69 0.89
N LEU A 10 14.55 -23.91 0.33
CA LEU A 10 14.81 -24.91 -0.70
C LEU A 10 16.09 -25.70 -0.39
N GLY A 11 16.05 -27.01 -0.68
CA GLY A 11 17.17 -27.94 -0.56
C GLY A 11 17.31 -28.59 0.83
N PRO A 12 18.35 -29.42 1.05
CA PRO A 12 18.48 -30.24 2.27
C PRO A 12 18.63 -29.47 3.58
N ARG A 13 18.83 -28.14 3.52
CA ARG A 13 18.93 -27.23 4.67
C ARG A 13 17.69 -26.35 4.83
N SER A 14 16.58 -26.67 4.16
CA SER A 14 15.33 -25.95 4.33
C SER A 14 14.90 -26.00 5.79
N GLY A 15 14.55 -24.82 6.33
CA GLY A 15 14.02 -24.71 7.67
C GLY A 15 12.52 -24.99 7.70
N GLN A 16 11.92 -24.78 8.87
CA GLN A 16 10.47 -24.80 9.02
C GLN A 16 9.80 -23.73 8.16
N GLU A 17 8.67 -24.09 7.56
CA GLU A 17 7.81 -23.18 6.81
C GLU A 17 7.39 -21.98 7.66
N ARG A 18 7.28 -20.82 7.01
CA ARG A 18 6.77 -19.62 7.66
C ARG A 18 5.26 -19.66 7.71
N ARG A 19 4.71 -19.28 8.86
CA ARG A 19 3.28 -18.99 8.99
C ARG A 19 2.87 -17.72 8.24
N TYR A 20 3.73 -16.71 8.23
CA TYR A 20 3.46 -15.40 7.64
C TYR A 20 4.62 -14.88 6.80
N ALA A 21 4.29 -14.17 5.73
CA ALA A 21 5.17 -13.26 5.01
C ALA A 21 4.74 -11.81 5.29
N PHE A 22 5.71 -10.91 5.48
CA PHE A 22 5.47 -9.51 5.79
C PHE A 22 5.92 -8.63 4.62
N SER A 23 5.19 -7.55 4.35
CA SER A 23 5.57 -6.54 3.34
C SER A 23 5.40 -5.14 3.91
N ALA A 24 6.27 -4.24 3.48
CA ALA A 24 6.29 -2.85 3.90
C ALA A 24 6.49 -1.91 2.71
N ARG A 25 5.81 -0.77 2.76
CA ARG A 25 5.92 0.35 1.84
C ARG A 25 5.85 1.64 2.64
N ASP A 26 6.71 2.60 2.35
CA ASP A 26 6.76 3.90 3.06
C ASP A 26 6.52 5.07 2.13
N ARG A 27 7.42 5.28 1.15
CA ARG A 27 7.28 6.27 0.10
C ARG A 27 7.52 5.62 -1.26
N ILE A 28 6.76 6.04 -2.28
CA ILE A 28 7.07 5.73 -3.68
C ILE A 28 7.17 7.07 -4.41
N ASP A 29 8.37 7.39 -4.86
CA ASP A 29 8.73 8.67 -5.46
C ASP A 29 8.39 9.84 -4.52
N GLU A 30 7.53 10.78 -4.91
CA GLU A 30 7.06 11.87 -4.04
C GLU A 30 5.99 11.43 -3.02
N THR A 31 5.35 10.29 -3.24
CA THR A 31 4.11 9.94 -2.55
C THR A 31 4.43 9.17 -1.28
N VAL A 32 4.43 9.87 -0.15
CA VAL A 32 4.46 9.23 1.17
C VAL A 32 3.16 8.44 1.35
N ASN A 33 3.25 7.13 1.53
CA ASN A 33 2.11 6.26 1.83
C ASN A 33 2.60 5.00 2.56
N ARG A 34 2.56 5.05 3.89
CA ARG A 34 2.94 3.93 4.76
C ARG A 34 1.85 2.85 4.73
N ILE A 35 2.22 1.69 4.22
CA ILE A 35 1.39 0.49 4.17
C ILE A 35 2.21 -0.68 4.73
N ARG A 36 1.55 -1.53 5.51
CA ARG A 36 2.11 -2.78 6.01
C ARG A 36 1.15 -3.92 5.72
N SER A 37 1.67 -5.08 5.36
CA SER A 37 0.83 -6.24 5.16
C SER A 37 1.42 -7.52 5.71
N VAL A 38 0.54 -8.45 6.04
CA VAL A 38 0.84 -9.80 6.49
C VAL A 38 0.08 -10.76 5.59
N ARG A 39 0.77 -11.69 4.96
CA ARG A 39 0.17 -12.76 4.16
C ARG A 39 0.37 -14.10 4.86
N GLY A 40 -0.74 -14.79 5.17
CA GLY A 40 -0.74 -16.16 5.68
C GLY A 40 -0.84 -17.19 4.56
N ALA A 41 -1.38 -18.38 4.85
CA ALA A 41 -1.73 -19.38 3.83
C ALA A 41 -3.01 -18.98 3.06
N ARG A 42 -4.10 -18.68 3.79
CA ARG A 42 -5.41 -18.30 3.22
C ARG A 42 -5.70 -16.81 3.21
N TYR A 43 -5.41 -16.12 4.30
CA TYR A 43 -5.75 -14.69 4.44
C TYR A 43 -4.59 -13.75 4.09
N HIS A 44 -4.92 -12.55 3.62
CA HIS A 44 -4.01 -11.41 3.48
C HIS A 44 -4.60 -10.23 4.25
N TYR A 45 -3.80 -9.64 5.13
CA TYR A 45 -4.16 -8.49 5.92
C TYR A 45 -3.29 -7.30 5.52
N ILE A 46 -3.91 -6.14 5.30
CA ILE A 46 -3.25 -4.89 4.93
C ILE A 46 -3.67 -3.80 5.92
N ARG A 47 -2.70 -3.03 6.41
CA ARG A 47 -2.92 -1.83 7.22
C ARG A 47 -2.42 -0.60 6.46
N ASN A 48 -3.33 0.32 6.19
CA ASN A 48 -3.08 1.61 5.56
C ASN A 48 -3.02 2.69 6.65
N TYR A 49 -1.87 3.33 6.82
CA TYR A 49 -1.70 4.41 7.81
C TYR A 49 -2.15 5.78 7.29
N PHE A 50 -2.42 5.88 5.98
CA PHE A 50 -2.94 7.08 5.33
C PHE A 50 -4.20 6.70 4.53
N SER A 51 -5.36 6.74 5.18
CA SER A 51 -6.65 6.38 4.57
C SER A 51 -7.12 7.36 3.49
N ASP A 52 -6.50 8.54 3.41
CA ASP A 52 -6.66 9.54 2.36
C ASP A 52 -5.75 9.31 1.14
N ARG A 53 -4.93 8.24 1.15
CA ARG A 53 -3.97 7.93 0.09
C ARG A 53 -4.16 6.53 -0.47
N HIS A 54 -4.89 6.44 -1.58
CA HIS A 54 -5.10 5.18 -2.31
C HIS A 54 -4.46 5.18 -3.71
N PHE A 55 -4.89 4.29 -4.61
CA PHE A 55 -4.36 4.18 -5.97
C PHE A 55 -4.51 5.49 -6.77
N ALA A 56 -5.58 6.24 -6.52
CA ALA A 56 -5.85 7.52 -7.16
C ALA A 56 -4.95 8.69 -6.69
N SER A 57 -4.13 8.52 -5.66
CA SER A 57 -3.19 9.56 -5.23
C SER A 57 -2.17 9.90 -6.32
N LEU A 58 -1.71 11.16 -6.32
CA LEU A 58 -0.69 11.60 -7.25
C LEU A 58 0.58 10.79 -7.06
N ASN A 59 1.09 10.29 -8.18
CA ASN A 59 2.47 9.88 -8.37
C ASN A 59 2.78 10.24 -9.83
N ARG A 60 3.63 11.24 -10.04
CA ARG A 60 3.81 11.88 -11.35
C ARG A 60 4.35 10.91 -12.39
N TYR A 61 5.22 9.98 -11.99
CA TYR A 61 5.67 8.90 -12.87
C TYR A 61 4.49 8.06 -13.35
N LYS A 62 3.61 7.59 -12.47
CA LYS A 62 2.42 6.80 -12.85
C LYS A 62 1.46 7.60 -13.73
N GLU A 63 1.21 8.87 -13.42
CA GLU A 63 0.34 9.73 -14.25
C GLU A 63 0.92 9.95 -15.65
N LYS A 64 2.25 10.08 -15.76
CA LYS A 64 2.92 10.34 -17.04
C LYS A 64 3.13 9.07 -17.87
N CYS A 65 3.53 7.99 -17.22
CA CYS A 65 4.06 6.79 -17.88
C CYS A 65 3.06 5.63 -17.93
N PHE A 66 1.96 5.65 -17.16
CA PHE A 66 0.93 4.60 -17.22
C PHE A 66 -0.32 5.17 -17.89
N PRO A 67 -0.52 4.99 -19.22
CA PRO A 67 -1.63 5.61 -19.95
C PRO A 67 -3.01 5.27 -19.38
N ILE A 68 -3.12 4.10 -18.75
CA ILE A 68 -4.35 3.65 -18.12
C ILE A 68 -4.75 4.50 -16.91
N LYS A 69 -3.80 5.08 -16.16
CA LYS A 69 -4.12 5.80 -14.92
C LYS A 69 -4.86 7.12 -15.18
N PRO A 70 -4.40 8.02 -16.08
CA PRO A 70 -5.18 9.20 -16.45
C PRO A 70 -6.54 8.84 -17.06
N LEU A 71 -6.59 7.81 -17.93
CA LEU A 71 -7.85 7.36 -18.52
C LEU A 71 -8.86 6.90 -17.45
N MET A 72 -8.43 6.07 -16.49
CA MET A 72 -9.28 5.63 -15.39
C MET A 72 -9.75 6.79 -14.52
N ARG A 73 -8.94 7.83 -14.34
CA ARG A 73 -9.34 9.06 -13.62
C ARG A 73 -10.45 9.79 -14.36
N GLU A 74 -10.31 10.01 -15.65
CA GLU A 74 -11.36 10.64 -16.47
C GLU A 74 -12.67 9.82 -16.43
N MET A 75 -12.57 8.49 -16.57
CA MET A 75 -13.74 7.60 -16.51
C MET A 75 -14.38 7.61 -15.11
N TYR A 76 -13.59 7.71 -14.03
CA TYR A 76 -14.10 7.83 -12.67
C TYR A 76 -14.89 9.14 -12.49
N GLU A 77 -14.33 10.26 -12.95
CA GLU A 77 -14.96 11.58 -12.88
C GLU A 77 -16.25 11.66 -13.71
N ARG A 78 -16.31 10.98 -14.85
CA ARG A 78 -17.52 10.85 -15.69
C ARG A 78 -18.55 9.84 -15.15
N GLY A 79 -18.22 9.10 -14.08
CA GLY A 79 -19.09 8.06 -13.52
C GLY A 79 -19.21 6.81 -14.39
N GLU A 80 -18.27 6.60 -15.31
CA GLU A 80 -18.26 5.47 -16.25
C GLU A 80 -17.67 4.20 -15.63
N LEU A 81 -16.85 4.33 -14.58
CA LEU A 81 -16.33 3.17 -13.83
C LEU A 81 -17.40 2.59 -12.90
N THR A 82 -17.48 1.26 -12.91
CA THR A 82 -18.33 0.47 -12.00
C THR A 82 -17.54 -0.67 -11.37
N GLY A 83 -18.02 -1.18 -10.23
CA GLY A 83 -17.40 -2.31 -9.52
C GLY A 83 -15.95 -2.06 -9.08
N PRO A 84 -15.09 -3.08 -9.10
CA PRO A 84 -13.73 -2.98 -8.54
C PRO A 84 -12.84 -1.88 -9.13
N PRO A 85 -12.85 -1.60 -10.45
CA PRO A 85 -12.12 -0.45 -11.00
C PRO A 85 -12.55 0.90 -10.41
N ARG A 86 -13.84 1.07 -10.10
CA ARG A 86 -14.36 2.28 -9.44
C ARG A 86 -13.84 2.37 -8.01
N ASP A 87 -13.89 1.26 -7.27
CA ASP A 87 -13.45 1.21 -5.88
C ASP A 87 -11.94 1.44 -5.77
N LEU A 88 -11.15 0.89 -6.69
CA LEU A 88 -9.72 1.15 -6.80
C LEU A 88 -9.42 2.65 -7.02
N MET A 89 -10.24 3.34 -7.81
CA MET A 89 -10.09 4.77 -8.07
C MET A 89 -10.66 5.67 -6.98
N ASN A 90 -11.23 5.10 -5.90
CA ASN A 90 -11.64 5.88 -4.74
C ASN A 90 -10.40 6.56 -4.12
N PRO A 91 -10.43 7.88 -3.85
CA PRO A 91 -9.31 8.56 -3.20
C PRO A 91 -9.04 8.05 -1.78
N ARG A 92 -10.04 7.44 -1.13
CA ARG A 92 -9.92 6.86 0.21
C ARG A 92 -9.88 5.34 0.18
N VAL A 93 -9.18 4.78 1.16
CA VAL A 93 -9.11 3.34 1.43
C VAL A 93 -9.37 3.09 2.90
N SER A 94 -9.90 1.91 3.22
CA SER A 94 -10.04 1.46 4.61
C SER A 94 -8.67 1.40 5.30
N GLU A 95 -8.61 1.80 6.57
CA GLU A 95 -7.38 1.72 7.39
C GLU A 95 -6.90 0.28 7.55
N GLU A 96 -7.84 -0.67 7.59
CA GLU A 96 -7.56 -2.10 7.61
C GLU A 96 -8.31 -2.80 6.48
N GLN A 97 -7.67 -3.81 5.90
CA GLN A 97 -8.28 -4.68 4.91
C GLN A 97 -7.90 -6.13 5.22
N LEU A 98 -8.87 -7.04 5.10
CA LEU A 98 -8.68 -8.48 5.22
C LEU A 98 -9.28 -9.14 3.98
N PHE A 99 -8.52 -9.99 3.32
CA PHE A 99 -8.96 -10.73 2.16
C PHE A 99 -8.77 -12.23 2.38
N ASP A 100 -9.78 -13.01 1.99
CA ASP A 100 -9.65 -14.44 1.85
C ASP A 100 -9.16 -14.74 0.44
N THR A 101 -7.88 -15.09 0.28
CA THR A 101 -7.27 -15.27 -1.05
C THR A 101 -7.61 -16.61 -1.70
N GLU A 102 -8.27 -17.52 -0.97
CA GLU A 102 -8.78 -18.77 -1.55
C GLU A 102 -10.18 -18.56 -2.14
N GLU A 103 -11.07 -17.87 -1.43
CA GLU A 103 -12.42 -17.53 -1.92
C GLU A 103 -12.40 -16.34 -2.88
N ASP A 104 -11.49 -15.38 -2.68
CA ASP A 104 -11.31 -14.17 -3.49
C ASP A 104 -9.82 -13.98 -3.87
N PRO A 105 -9.33 -14.71 -4.88
CA PRO A 105 -7.95 -14.59 -5.37
C PRO A 105 -7.57 -13.21 -5.90
N HIS A 106 -8.54 -12.32 -6.13
CA HIS A 106 -8.34 -10.97 -6.65
C HIS A 106 -8.35 -9.91 -5.56
N GLU A 107 -8.67 -10.29 -4.31
CA GLU A 107 -8.62 -9.41 -3.14
C GLU A 107 -9.49 -8.15 -3.31
N ILE A 108 -10.72 -8.37 -3.79
CA ILE A 108 -11.73 -7.35 -4.05
C ILE A 108 -12.62 -7.12 -2.84
N HIS A 109 -13.00 -8.18 -2.13
CA HIS A 109 -13.98 -8.16 -1.06
C HIS A 109 -13.30 -8.03 0.29
N ASN A 110 -13.31 -6.80 0.83
CA ASN A 110 -12.76 -6.55 2.17
C ASN A 110 -13.65 -7.17 3.27
N LEU A 111 -13.06 -8.03 4.09
CA LEU A 111 -13.73 -8.82 5.13
C LEU A 111 -13.59 -8.24 6.54
N VAL A 112 -13.04 -7.04 6.71
CA VAL A 112 -12.84 -6.44 8.05
C VAL A 112 -14.14 -6.29 8.85
N ASP A 113 -15.25 -6.01 8.17
CA ASP A 113 -16.58 -5.84 8.77
C ASP A 113 -17.44 -7.11 8.63
N SER A 114 -16.83 -8.26 8.36
CA SER A 114 -17.56 -9.51 8.19
C SER A 114 -18.10 -10.05 9.52
N ASP A 115 -19.38 -10.44 9.54
CA ASP A 115 -20.02 -11.08 10.69
C ASP A 115 -19.55 -12.53 10.95
N LYS A 116 -18.71 -13.11 10.07
CA LYS A 116 -18.21 -14.48 10.25
C LYS A 116 -17.13 -14.51 11.33
N GLN A 117 -17.34 -15.34 12.36
CA GLN A 117 -16.38 -15.54 13.45
C GLN A 117 -14.97 -15.92 12.98
N GLU A 118 -14.86 -16.70 11.90
CA GLU A 118 -13.58 -17.11 11.30
C GLU A 118 -12.79 -15.90 10.78
N HIS A 119 -13.45 -14.97 10.09
CA HIS A 119 -12.81 -13.76 9.56
C HIS A 119 -12.32 -12.86 10.69
N TYR A 120 -13.14 -12.70 11.74
CA TYR A 120 -12.73 -11.96 12.94
C TYR A 120 -11.49 -12.57 13.61
N GLN A 121 -11.43 -13.90 13.75
CA GLN A 121 -10.26 -14.59 14.30
C GLN A 121 -9.01 -14.40 13.43
N ALA A 122 -9.16 -14.47 12.11
CA ALA A 122 -8.08 -14.21 11.16
C ALA A 122 -7.57 -12.76 11.28
N LEU A 123 -8.48 -11.78 11.32
CA LEU A 123 -8.16 -10.36 11.47
C LEU A 123 -7.32 -10.12 12.73
N ILE A 124 -7.80 -10.57 13.90
CA ILE A 124 -7.08 -10.38 15.17
C ILE A 124 -5.72 -11.07 15.16
N GLY A 125 -5.64 -12.29 14.64
CA GLY A 125 -4.39 -13.04 14.56
C GLY A 125 -3.35 -12.35 13.68
N MET A 126 -3.75 -11.86 12.50
CA MET A 126 -2.86 -11.20 11.55
C MET A 126 -2.48 -9.79 11.98
N ARG A 127 -3.41 -9.05 12.62
CA ARG A 127 -3.14 -7.76 13.26
C ARG A 127 -2.04 -7.92 14.32
N SER A 128 -2.21 -8.89 15.21
CA SER A 128 -1.23 -9.18 16.29
C SER A 128 0.13 -9.62 15.73
N ALA A 129 0.12 -10.42 14.67
CA ALA A 129 1.36 -10.82 13.98
C ALA A 129 2.07 -9.62 13.36
N LEU A 130 1.33 -8.67 12.78
CA LEU A 130 1.90 -7.45 12.23
C LEU A 130 2.52 -6.59 13.33
N ASP A 131 1.78 -6.37 14.42
CA ASP A 131 2.26 -5.55 15.55
C ASP A 131 3.54 -6.13 16.15
N THR A 132 3.59 -7.46 16.30
CA THR A 132 4.80 -8.16 16.75
C THR A 132 5.97 -7.92 15.80
N TRP A 133 5.76 -8.07 14.49
CA TRP A 133 6.79 -7.85 13.49
C TRP A 133 7.32 -6.41 13.47
N ILE A 134 6.43 -5.41 13.60
CA ILE A 134 6.80 -3.99 13.69
C ILE A 134 7.78 -3.77 14.85
N VAL A 135 7.48 -4.33 16.02
CA VAL A 135 8.32 -4.20 17.21
C VAL A 135 9.63 -4.98 17.06
N GLU A 136 9.58 -6.25 16.67
CA GLU A 136 10.76 -7.12 16.56
C GLU A 136 11.77 -6.62 15.52
N THR A 137 11.28 -5.99 14.45
CA THR A 137 12.14 -5.45 13.39
C THR A 137 12.54 -4.00 13.60
N ASN A 138 12.02 -3.35 14.65
CA ASN A 138 12.20 -1.91 14.88
C ASN A 138 11.87 -1.11 13.61
N ASP A 139 10.65 -1.29 13.09
CA ASP A 139 10.21 -0.73 11.81
C ASP A 139 10.33 0.80 11.79
N GLN A 140 11.31 1.30 11.02
CA GLN A 140 11.63 2.73 10.96
C GLN A 140 10.60 3.55 10.18
N GLY A 141 9.73 2.93 9.38
CA GLY A 141 8.75 3.67 8.60
C GLY A 141 7.63 4.30 9.43
N GLU A 142 7.59 4.06 10.75
CA GLU A 142 6.75 4.82 11.68
C GLU A 142 7.18 6.29 11.81
N PHE A 143 8.47 6.57 11.61
CA PHE A 143 9.01 7.92 11.70
C PHE A 143 8.94 8.60 10.32
N PRO A 144 8.23 9.74 10.19
CA PRO A 144 8.16 10.44 8.93
C PRO A 144 9.53 10.99 8.53
N GLU A 145 9.82 10.96 7.23
CA GLU A 145 11.00 11.62 6.68
C GLU A 145 10.91 13.15 6.92
N PRO A 146 12.04 13.81 7.23
CA PRO A 146 12.06 15.26 7.38
C PRO A 146 11.63 15.98 6.11
N GLU A 147 10.99 17.14 6.25
CA GLU A 147 10.44 17.88 5.11
C GLU A 147 11.52 18.35 4.13
N GLU A 148 12.71 18.67 4.64
CA GLU A 148 13.91 19.01 3.86
C GLU A 148 14.40 17.86 2.98
N VAL A 149 14.03 16.61 3.27
CA VAL A 149 14.30 15.45 2.41
C VAL A 149 13.18 15.31 1.37
N VAL A 150 11.92 15.44 1.78
CA VAL A 150 10.76 15.18 0.91
C VAL A 150 10.56 16.27 -0.16
N LYS A 151 10.69 17.56 0.21
CA LYS A 151 10.45 18.70 -0.70
C LYS A 151 11.33 18.69 -1.96
N PRO A 152 12.65 18.44 -1.88
CA PRO A 152 13.49 18.32 -3.06
C PRO A 152 13.03 17.23 -4.03
N PHE A 153 12.64 16.06 -3.53
CA PHE A 153 12.12 14.97 -4.37
C PHE A 153 10.80 15.36 -5.04
N GLU A 154 9.88 16.03 -4.32
CA GLU A 154 8.64 16.49 -4.92
C GLU A 154 8.90 17.49 -6.08
N LYS A 155 9.85 18.40 -5.89
CA LYS A 155 10.29 19.33 -6.94
C LYS A 155 10.92 18.59 -8.12
N GLU A 156 11.85 17.67 -7.86
CA GLU A 156 12.52 16.89 -8.91
C GLU A 156 11.50 16.10 -9.75
N MET A 157 10.55 15.43 -9.10
CA MET A 157 9.49 14.69 -9.78
C MET A 157 8.60 15.63 -10.62
N HIS A 158 8.32 16.84 -10.13
CA HIS A 158 7.64 17.86 -10.93
C HIS A 158 8.46 18.29 -12.15
N ASP A 159 9.76 18.57 -11.97
CA ASP A 159 10.63 19.02 -13.06
C ASP A 159 10.75 17.94 -14.16
N TRP A 160 10.74 16.65 -13.79
CA TRP A 160 10.88 15.54 -14.74
C TRP A 160 9.57 15.17 -15.45
N PHE A 161 8.46 15.11 -14.72
CA PHE A 161 7.20 14.54 -15.23
C PHE A 161 6.08 15.57 -15.39
N GLY A 162 6.23 16.75 -14.79
CA GLY A 162 5.18 17.73 -14.61
C GLY A 162 4.21 17.35 -13.48
N THR A 163 3.38 18.30 -13.07
CA THR A 163 2.23 18.03 -12.19
C THR A 163 0.95 18.21 -12.99
N PRO A 164 0.02 17.23 -12.99
CA PRO A 164 -1.30 17.41 -13.57
C PRO A 164 -2.06 18.59 -12.95
N SER A 165 -2.86 19.29 -13.75
CA SER A 165 -3.59 20.50 -13.35
C SER A 165 -4.62 20.30 -12.24
N TRP A 166 -5.10 19.07 -12.04
CA TRP A 166 -6.03 18.73 -10.98
C TRP A 166 -5.37 18.66 -9.59
N HIS A 167 -4.04 18.57 -9.52
CA HIS A 167 -3.33 18.48 -8.24
C HIS A 167 -2.92 19.88 -7.75
N PRO A 168 -3.11 20.22 -6.45
CA PRO A 168 -2.90 21.57 -5.92
C PRO A 168 -1.42 21.96 -5.72
N TYR A 169 -0.48 21.33 -6.42
CA TYR A 169 0.95 21.63 -6.28
C TYR A 169 1.30 22.93 -7.01
N ALA A 170 1.79 23.92 -6.28
CA ALA A 170 2.33 25.17 -6.82
C ALA A 170 3.86 25.15 -6.65
N PRO A 171 4.65 24.99 -7.73
CA PRO A 171 6.09 25.03 -7.61
C PRO A 171 6.53 26.41 -7.10
N GLU A 172 7.44 26.44 -6.14
CA GLU A 172 8.15 27.67 -5.81
C GLU A 172 8.84 28.19 -7.09
N LYS A 173 8.61 29.47 -7.42
CA LYS A 173 9.26 30.07 -8.58
C LYS A 173 10.76 29.96 -8.38
N SER A 174 11.46 29.33 -9.32
CA SER A 174 12.92 29.38 -9.33
C SER A 174 13.38 30.85 -9.29
N PRO A 175 14.38 31.19 -8.46
CA PRO A 175 14.93 32.54 -8.41
C PRO A 175 15.55 32.97 -9.75
#